data_AF-A0A7S4ICG4-F1
#
_entry.id   AF-A0A7S4ICG4-F1
#
_cell.length_a   1.000
_cell.length_b   1.000
_cell.length_c   1.000
_cell.angle_alpha   90.00
_cell.angle_beta   90.00
_cell.angle_gamma   90.00
#
_symmetry.space_group_name_H-M   'P 1'
#
loop_
_entity.id
_entity.type
_entity.pdbx_description
1 polymer ?
#
loop_
_entity_poly.entity_id
_entity_poly.type
_entity_poly.pdbx_seq_one_letter_code
_entity_poly.pdbx_strand_id
1 'polypeptide(L)'
;TAVAASRSSSARLMATESWGGALSTETSAAVAAVQRAVQLSQDLAVEGISGATVGEATRAADFAMIGMTSGLLHEQFRNVRFSGQKGAAGLRDDPKICALALKLSGEYSQGARQASLDLNLDMPRNLMDEGQRNSGLVSREAFLAAVDRGLEPSRGQGERCWVLDAKAGKDYYIGLALLDANGDALVGVVGAPPDNEAPPIVASVRGHVQKWWNAAGDAPVECSLPAPCWAGTETPPWFSSLFSAEIKS
;
A
#
# COMPACT_ATOMS: atom_id res chain seq x y z
N THR A 1 -5.17 12.98 -63.76
CA THR A 1 -4.63 12.04 -62.76
C THR A 1 -4.73 12.68 -61.39
N ALA A 2 -5.82 12.41 -60.67
CA ALA A 2 -5.95 12.66 -59.22
C ALA A 2 -7.10 11.79 -58.73
N VAL A 3 -6.77 10.65 -58.14
CA VAL A 3 -7.72 9.70 -57.55
C VAL A 3 -7.68 9.86 -56.03
N ALA A 4 -8.89 10.03 -55.48
CA ALA A 4 -9.37 9.75 -54.13
C ALA A 4 -8.37 9.31 -53.04
N ALA A 5 -8.51 9.88 -51.85
CA ALA A 5 -8.96 9.12 -50.67
C ALA A 5 -9.22 10.07 -49.48
N SER A 6 -10.49 10.42 -49.32
CA SER A 6 -11.12 10.50 -48.02
C SER A 6 -10.97 9.14 -47.35
N ARG A 7 -10.36 9.06 -46.15
CA ARG A 7 -10.67 8.07 -45.11
C ARG A 7 -9.87 8.33 -43.82
N SER A 8 -10.64 8.53 -42.75
CA SER A 8 -10.34 8.12 -41.37
C SER A 8 -9.30 8.90 -40.57
N SER A 9 -9.73 10.04 -40.03
CA SER A 9 -9.13 10.65 -38.83
C SER A 9 -9.72 10.09 -37.52
N SER A 10 -10.11 8.81 -37.49
CA SER A 10 -10.76 8.17 -36.32
C SER A 10 -9.93 7.06 -35.67
N ALA A 11 -8.64 6.94 -35.97
CA ALA A 11 -7.83 5.83 -35.46
C ALA A 11 -6.43 6.24 -34.99
N ARG A 12 -6.33 7.07 -33.94
CA ARG A 12 -5.15 7.07 -33.04
C ARG A 12 -5.30 7.87 -31.74
N LEU A 13 -6.45 7.77 -31.09
CA LEU A 13 -6.54 7.88 -29.63
C LEU A 13 -6.71 6.46 -29.09
N MET A 14 -5.67 5.63 -29.25
CA MET A 14 -5.54 4.45 -28.41
C MET A 14 -5.20 4.98 -27.03
N ALA A 15 -6.23 5.28 -26.24
CA ALA A 15 -6.09 5.37 -24.80
C ALA A 15 -5.36 4.11 -24.39
N THR A 16 -4.15 4.24 -23.83
CA THR A 16 -3.49 3.13 -23.16
C THR A 16 -4.45 2.66 -22.10
N GLU A 17 -5.16 1.55 -22.34
CA GLU A 17 -6.05 0.96 -21.35
C GLU A 17 -5.19 0.70 -20.11
N SER A 18 -5.47 1.48 -19.07
CA SER A 18 -4.82 1.34 -17.79
C SER A 18 -5.07 -0.07 -17.28
N TRP A 19 -4.00 -0.80 -16.95
CA TRP A 19 -4.10 -2.14 -16.40
C TRP A 19 -5.02 -2.15 -15.17
N GLY A 20 -5.97 -3.11 -15.13
CA GLY A 20 -7.04 -3.18 -14.13
C GLY A 20 -8.39 -2.65 -14.62
N GLY A 21 -8.48 -2.07 -15.83
CA GLY A 21 -9.76 -1.67 -16.42
C GLY A 21 -10.52 -0.67 -15.54
N ALA A 22 -11.75 -1.04 -15.15
CA ALA A 22 -12.58 -0.24 -14.26
C ALA A 22 -12.00 -0.07 -12.83
N LEU A 23 -11.06 -0.93 -12.42
CA LEU A 23 -10.39 -0.90 -11.11
C LEU A 23 -8.98 -0.33 -11.18
N SER A 24 -8.59 0.28 -12.30
CA SER A 24 -7.23 0.81 -12.51
C SER A 24 -6.81 1.86 -11.47
N THR A 25 -7.76 2.66 -10.98
CA THR A 25 -7.51 3.69 -9.97
C THR A 25 -7.25 3.06 -8.61
N GLU A 26 -8.13 2.14 -8.16
CA GLU A 26 -7.97 1.38 -6.92
C GLU A 26 -6.68 0.55 -6.93
N THR A 27 -6.37 -0.06 -8.07
CA THR A 27 -5.19 -0.90 -8.24
C THR A 27 -3.91 -0.07 -8.15
N SER A 28 -3.84 1.07 -8.85
CA SER A 28 -2.66 1.94 -8.83
C SER A 28 -2.41 2.50 -7.42
N ALA A 29 -3.49 2.90 -6.72
CA ALA A 29 -3.41 3.38 -5.34
C ALA A 29 -2.93 2.28 -4.37
N ALA A 30 -3.45 1.06 -4.50
CA ALA A 30 -3.04 -0.08 -3.69
C ALA A 30 -1.57 -0.45 -3.89
N VAL A 31 -1.11 -0.49 -5.14
CA VAL A 31 0.30 -0.72 -5.48
C VAL A 31 1.19 0.36 -4.87
N ALA A 32 0.84 1.64 -5.04
CA ALA A 32 1.61 2.75 -4.48
C ALA A 32 1.69 2.71 -2.95
N ALA A 33 0.60 2.36 -2.27
CA ALA A 33 0.59 2.23 -0.82
C ALA A 33 1.48 1.07 -0.33
N VAL A 34 1.38 -0.10 -1.00
CA VAL A 34 2.23 -1.26 -0.70
C VAL A 34 3.71 -0.98 -1.00
N GLN A 35 4.03 -0.26 -2.08
CA GLN A 35 5.40 0.16 -2.39
C GLN A 35 6.04 0.93 -1.25
N ARG A 36 5.34 1.92 -0.69
CA ARG A 36 5.84 2.71 0.44
C ARG A 36 6.08 1.85 1.68
N ALA A 37 5.18 0.91 1.94
CA ALA A 37 5.34 -0.01 3.06
C ALA A 37 6.53 -0.95 2.88
N VAL A 38 6.79 -1.42 1.65
CA VAL A 38 7.95 -2.27 1.34
C VAL A 38 9.24 -1.47 1.46
N GLN A 39 9.28 -0.24 0.95
CA GLN A 39 10.43 0.66 1.13
C GLN A 39 10.77 0.85 2.62
N LEU A 40 9.76 1.16 3.44
CA LEU A 40 9.94 1.24 4.90
C LEU A 40 10.57 -0.03 5.47
N SER A 41 10.14 -1.20 5.03
CA SER A 41 10.74 -2.45 5.51
C SER A 41 12.19 -2.64 5.12
N GLN A 42 12.52 -2.30 3.87
CA GLN A 42 13.87 -2.49 3.34
C GLN A 42 14.84 -1.59 4.10
N ASP A 43 14.47 -0.34 4.32
CA ASP A 43 15.30 0.62 5.04
C ASP A 43 15.47 0.21 6.52
N LEU A 44 14.42 -0.34 7.14
CA LEU A 44 14.52 -0.92 8.49
C LEU A 44 15.46 -2.12 8.58
N ALA A 45 15.53 -2.95 7.54
CA ALA A 45 16.42 -4.09 7.48
C ALA A 45 17.88 -3.69 7.28
N VAL A 46 18.13 -2.58 6.58
CA VAL A 46 19.49 -2.08 6.24
C VAL A 46 20.07 -1.22 7.36
N GLU A 47 19.34 -0.22 7.84
CA GLU A 47 19.91 0.84 8.68
C GLU A 47 19.82 0.53 10.18
N GLY A 48 18.83 -0.27 10.59
CA GLY A 48 18.44 -0.40 12.00
C GLY A 48 17.90 0.93 12.56
N ILE A 49 16.87 0.89 13.42
CA ILE A 49 16.33 2.13 13.99
C ILE A 49 17.21 2.62 15.13
N SER A 50 17.86 3.78 14.94
CA SER A 50 18.64 4.43 15.99
C SER A 50 17.79 4.76 17.23
N GLY A 51 18.20 4.24 18.39
CA GLY A 51 17.58 4.54 19.69
C GLY A 51 16.37 3.70 20.09
N ALA A 52 15.98 2.70 19.29
CA ALA A 52 14.93 1.73 19.63
C ALA A 52 15.49 0.31 19.67
N THR A 53 14.92 -0.56 20.51
CA THR A 53 15.17 -2.00 20.40
C THR A 53 14.56 -2.54 19.11
N VAL A 54 15.10 -3.64 18.58
CA VAL A 54 14.55 -4.30 17.37
C VAL A 54 13.05 -4.60 17.50
N GLY A 55 12.59 -4.98 18.70
CA GLY A 55 11.18 -5.23 18.99
C GLY A 55 10.31 -3.97 18.93
N GLU A 56 10.77 -2.87 19.52
CA GLU A 56 10.07 -1.57 19.47
C GLU A 56 10.03 -1.02 18.04
N ALA A 57 11.13 -1.13 17.31
CA ALA A 57 11.25 -0.74 15.91
C ALA A 57 10.25 -1.50 15.02
N THR A 58 10.24 -2.82 15.15
CA THR A 58 9.32 -3.71 14.41
C THR A 58 7.87 -3.36 14.72
N ARG A 59 7.54 -3.17 16.00
CA ARG A 59 6.19 -2.82 16.42
C ARG A 59 5.74 -1.45 15.89
N ALA A 60 6.63 -0.45 15.93
CA ALA A 60 6.33 0.87 15.39
C ALA A 60 6.13 0.82 13.87
N ALA A 61 6.92 0.02 13.15
CA ALA A 61 6.80 -0.18 11.72
C ALA A 61 5.47 -0.83 11.31
N ASP A 62 4.98 -1.83 12.06
CA ASP A 62 3.65 -2.42 11.86
C ASP A 62 2.57 -1.33 11.80
N PHE A 63 2.56 -0.46 12.82
CA PHE A 63 1.59 0.62 12.92
C PHE A 63 1.79 1.70 11.87
N ALA A 64 3.05 2.02 11.52
CA ALA A 64 3.38 2.97 10.48
C ALA A 64 2.85 2.53 9.11
N MET A 65 3.03 1.26 8.75
CA MET A 65 2.50 0.67 7.52
C MET A 65 0.98 0.71 7.49
N ILE A 66 0.32 0.35 8.60
CA ILE A 66 -1.15 0.36 8.69
C ILE A 66 -1.68 1.78 8.53
N GLY A 67 -1.22 2.71 9.37
CA GLY A 67 -1.69 4.10 9.37
C GLY A 67 -1.40 4.82 8.05
N MET A 68 -0.24 4.57 7.45
CA MET A 68 0.11 5.10 6.13
C MET A 68 -0.82 4.55 5.05
N THR A 69 -0.96 3.23 4.96
CA THR A 69 -1.73 2.58 3.89
C THR A 69 -3.21 2.94 3.99
N SER A 70 -3.80 2.86 5.17
CA SER A 70 -5.22 3.23 5.39
C SER A 70 -5.45 4.74 5.23
N GLY A 71 -4.50 5.58 5.65
CA GLY A 71 -4.55 7.03 5.48
C GLY A 71 -4.63 7.42 3.99
N LEU A 72 -3.65 6.96 3.21
CA LEU A 72 -3.55 7.24 1.77
C LEU A 72 -4.75 6.75 0.98
N LEU A 73 -5.19 5.52 1.24
CA LEU A 73 -6.33 4.96 0.52
C LEU A 73 -7.64 5.65 0.91
N HIS A 74 -7.81 6.07 2.17
CA HIS A 74 -9.00 6.80 2.57
C HIS A 74 -9.08 8.20 1.95
N GLU A 75 -7.95 8.89 1.77
CA GLU A 75 -7.94 10.20 1.09
C GLU A 75 -8.55 10.11 -0.31
N GLN A 76 -8.26 9.02 -1.02
CA GLN A 76 -8.75 8.75 -2.37
C GLN A 76 -10.12 8.06 -2.41
N PHE A 77 -10.44 7.22 -1.42
CA PHE A 77 -11.64 6.39 -1.37
C PHE A 77 -12.41 6.56 -0.06
N ARG A 78 -12.82 7.79 0.25
CA ARG A 78 -13.47 8.17 1.54
C ARG A 78 -14.71 7.35 1.92
N ASN A 79 -15.40 6.77 0.93
CA ASN A 79 -16.62 5.98 1.12
C ASN A 79 -16.35 4.47 1.18
N VAL A 80 -15.09 4.04 1.10
CA VAL A 80 -14.71 2.63 1.20
C VAL A 80 -14.14 2.39 2.59
N ARG A 81 -14.72 1.40 3.28
CA ARG A 81 -14.32 1.02 4.64
C ARG A 81 -13.00 0.26 4.67
N PHE A 82 -12.42 0.16 5.86
CA PHE A 82 -11.20 -0.61 6.10
C PHE A 82 -11.43 -1.70 7.14
N SER A 83 -10.83 -2.87 6.94
CA SER A 83 -10.82 -3.96 7.89
C SER A 83 -9.40 -4.53 8.00
N GLY A 84 -8.95 -4.78 9.22
CA GLY A 84 -7.59 -5.19 9.54
C GLY A 84 -7.48 -5.66 10.98
N GLN A 85 -6.31 -6.13 11.38
CA GLN A 85 -6.14 -6.80 12.68
C GLN A 85 -5.83 -5.86 13.84
N LYS A 86 -5.26 -4.67 13.56
CA LYS A 86 -4.67 -3.81 14.59
C LYS A 86 -5.38 -2.46 14.63
N GLY A 87 -5.77 -2.05 15.84
CA GLY A 87 -6.17 -0.68 16.13
C GLY A 87 -5.15 0.05 16.98
N ALA A 88 -5.37 1.35 17.18
CA ALA A 88 -4.40 2.24 17.78
C ALA A 88 -4.44 2.25 19.32
N ALA A 89 -5.22 1.38 19.97
CA ALA A 89 -5.30 1.27 21.43
C ALA A 89 -3.90 1.11 22.06
N GLY A 90 -3.11 0.14 21.58
CA GLY A 90 -1.74 -0.07 22.08
C GLY A 90 -0.78 1.10 21.83
N LEU A 91 -1.04 1.95 20.82
CA LEU A 91 -0.27 3.17 20.58
C LEU A 91 -0.65 4.30 21.56
N ARG A 92 -1.91 4.33 22.01
CA ARG A 92 -2.34 5.32 23.01
C ARG A 92 -1.68 5.05 24.36
N ASP A 93 -1.47 3.78 24.68
CA ASP A 93 -0.83 3.32 25.92
C ASP A 93 0.70 3.43 25.89
N ASP A 94 1.31 3.52 24.70
CA ASP A 94 2.76 3.67 24.52
C ASP A 94 3.11 4.88 23.63
N PRO A 95 3.28 6.07 24.26
CA PRO A 95 3.60 7.29 23.52
C PRO A 95 4.92 7.23 22.74
N LYS A 96 5.90 6.42 23.17
CA LYS A 96 7.20 6.31 22.50
C LYS A 96 7.05 5.55 21.18
N ILE A 97 6.37 4.41 21.21
CA ILE A 97 6.06 3.65 19.98
C ILE A 97 5.16 4.46 19.06
N CYS A 98 4.18 5.18 19.61
CA CYS A 98 3.33 6.08 18.82
C CYS A 98 4.12 7.17 18.10
N ALA A 99 5.04 7.84 18.80
CA ALA A 99 5.88 8.88 18.19
C ALA A 99 6.78 8.31 17.09
N LEU A 100 7.38 7.13 17.31
CA LEU A 100 8.20 6.46 16.30
C LEU A 100 7.37 6.02 15.08
N ALA A 101 6.21 5.41 15.30
CA ALA A 101 5.32 4.96 14.23
C ALA A 101 4.79 6.15 13.40
N LEU A 102 4.43 7.26 14.05
CA LEU A 102 4.04 8.50 13.38
C LEU A 102 5.19 9.07 12.54
N LYS A 103 6.41 9.10 13.08
CA LYS A 103 7.59 9.55 12.35
C LYS A 103 7.82 8.73 11.09
N LEU A 104 7.87 7.39 11.22
CA LEU A 104 8.04 6.48 10.09
C LEU A 104 6.91 6.64 9.07
N SER A 105 5.66 6.72 9.51
CA SER A 105 4.52 6.94 8.61
C SER A 105 4.64 8.25 7.84
N GLY A 106 5.06 9.32 8.52
CA GLY A 106 5.27 10.64 7.91
C GLY A 106 6.38 10.65 6.86
N GLU A 107 7.49 9.96 7.10
CA GLU A 107 8.64 9.89 6.18
C GLU A 107 8.28 9.16 4.86
N TYR A 108 7.56 8.04 4.95
CA TYR A 108 7.28 7.21 3.76
C TYR A 108 5.95 7.54 3.07
N SER A 109 5.02 8.25 3.74
CA SER A 109 3.76 8.69 3.11
C SER A 109 3.95 9.82 2.09
N GLN A 110 5.06 10.56 2.13
CA GLN A 110 5.32 11.73 1.28
C GLN A 110 5.96 11.39 -0.07
N GLY A 111 6.21 10.11 -0.35
CA GLY A 111 6.92 9.66 -1.54
C GLY A 111 8.43 9.79 -1.40
N ALA A 112 9.15 8.74 -1.79
CA ALA A 112 10.61 8.67 -1.79
C ALA A 112 11.24 9.95 -2.37
N ARG A 113 11.87 10.76 -1.52
CA ARG A 113 12.66 11.93 -1.92
C ARG A 113 14.06 11.50 -2.42
N GLN A 114 14.17 10.36 -3.10
CA GLN A 114 15.46 9.81 -3.52
C GLN A 114 15.36 8.97 -4.81
N ALA A 115 14.73 9.56 -5.83
CA ALA A 115 15.12 9.33 -7.23
C ALA A 115 15.78 10.60 -7.77
N SER A 116 16.88 11.03 -7.14
CA SER A 116 17.95 11.91 -7.64
C SER A 116 18.73 12.50 -6.47
N LEU A 117 19.75 11.78 -6.01
CA LEU A 117 20.94 12.49 -5.52
C LEU A 117 21.66 13.03 -6.76
N ASP A 118 21.15 14.13 -7.31
CA ASP A 118 21.99 15.01 -8.10
C ASP A 118 23.03 15.58 -7.12
N LEU A 119 24.21 14.98 -7.18
CA LEU A 119 25.45 15.50 -6.62
C LEU A 119 25.77 16.81 -7.34
N ASN A 120 25.09 17.92 -7.02
CA ASN A 120 25.64 19.27 -7.15
C ASN A 120 24.71 20.36 -6.57
N LEU A 121 25.25 21.01 -5.53
CA LEU A 121 25.20 22.45 -5.20
C LEU A 121 23.89 23.09 -4.69
N ASP A 122 24.00 23.58 -3.45
CA ASP A 122 23.23 24.63 -2.76
C ASP A 122 21.71 24.46 -2.62
N MET A 123 21.31 23.84 -1.50
CA MET A 123 19.94 23.90 -1.00
C MET A 123 19.82 24.87 0.19
N PRO A 124 18.98 25.92 0.12
CA PRO A 124 18.61 26.71 1.28
C PRO A 124 17.74 25.87 2.24
N ARG A 125 18.01 26.02 3.55
CA ARG A 125 17.47 25.24 4.68
C ARG A 125 15.94 25.27 4.92
N ASN A 126 15.11 25.71 3.97
CA ASN A 126 13.66 25.93 4.19
C ASN A 126 12.75 25.22 3.17
N LEU A 127 12.86 23.90 3.04
CA LEU A 127 11.96 23.07 2.20
C LEU A 127 11.44 21.84 2.96
N MET A 128 10.87 22.07 4.14
CA MET A 128 10.17 21.04 4.92
C MET A 128 8.63 21.10 4.86
N ASP A 129 8.00 22.09 4.23
CA ASP A 129 6.60 22.41 4.61
C ASP A 129 5.50 22.14 3.56
N GLU A 130 5.81 21.67 2.34
CA GLU A 130 4.74 21.44 1.33
C GLU A 130 4.43 19.96 1.07
N GLY A 131 5.43 19.07 1.11
CA GLY A 131 5.23 17.62 0.99
C GLY A 131 4.55 17.01 2.22
N GLN A 132 4.85 17.55 3.41
CA GLN A 132 4.22 17.14 4.67
C GLN A 132 2.69 17.33 4.65
N ARG A 133 2.16 18.31 3.91
CA ARG A 133 0.76 18.74 4.04
C ARG A 133 -0.25 17.81 3.35
N ASN A 134 0.17 16.94 2.43
CA ASN A 134 -0.76 16.23 1.55
C ASN A 134 -1.11 14.79 1.96
N SER A 135 -0.43 14.18 2.93
CA SER A 135 -0.77 12.82 3.38
C SER A 135 -1.82 12.77 4.50
N GLY A 136 -2.26 13.94 5.00
CA GLY A 136 -3.26 14.04 6.08
C GLY A 136 -2.79 13.52 7.45
N LEU A 137 -1.69 12.78 7.52
CA LEU A 137 -1.12 12.14 8.71
C LEU A 137 -0.15 13.05 9.49
N VAL A 138 -0.33 14.36 9.38
CA VAL A 138 0.56 15.37 10.00
C VAL A 138 0.42 15.49 11.51
N SER A 139 -0.66 14.96 12.07
CA SER A 139 -0.91 14.97 13.51
C SER A 139 -0.99 13.56 14.07
N ARG A 140 -0.68 13.44 15.37
CA ARG A 140 -0.86 12.21 16.12
C ARG A 140 -2.30 11.72 16.05
N GLU A 141 -3.26 12.63 16.17
CA GLU A 141 -4.69 12.31 16.13
C GLU A 141 -5.10 11.75 14.77
N ALA A 142 -4.62 12.35 13.67
CA ALA A 142 -4.91 11.86 12.33
C ALA A 142 -4.29 10.48 12.07
N PHE A 143 -3.06 10.27 12.54
CA PHE A 143 -2.40 8.97 12.44
C PHE A 143 -3.10 7.89 13.26
N LEU A 144 -3.45 8.16 14.51
CA LEU A 144 -4.20 7.22 15.35
C LEU A 144 -5.57 6.91 14.73
N ALA A 145 -6.26 7.90 14.19
CA ALA A 145 -7.54 7.71 13.49
C ALA A 145 -7.36 6.84 12.24
N ALA A 146 -6.29 7.05 11.47
CA ALA A 146 -6.00 6.20 10.30
C ALA A 146 -5.72 4.75 10.71
N VAL A 147 -4.97 4.51 11.78
CA VAL A 147 -4.75 3.16 12.32
C VAL A 147 -6.07 2.52 12.79
N ASP A 148 -6.92 3.28 13.50
CA ASP A 148 -8.21 2.78 13.99
C ASP A 148 -9.21 2.46 12.87
N ARG A 149 -9.06 3.02 11.67
CA ARG A 149 -9.89 2.62 10.52
C ARG A 149 -9.74 1.14 10.19
N GLY A 150 -8.60 0.52 10.52
CA GLY A 150 -8.44 -0.93 10.41
C GLY A 150 -9.42 -1.73 11.28
N LEU A 151 -10.10 -1.11 12.25
CA LEU A 151 -11.08 -1.77 13.09
C LEU A 151 -12.54 -1.46 12.71
N GLU A 152 -12.81 -0.86 11.55
CA GLU A 152 -14.20 -0.70 11.13
C GLU A 152 -14.86 -2.09 10.98
N PRO A 153 -16.07 -2.27 11.53
CA PRO A 153 -16.69 -3.58 11.63
C PRO A 153 -16.95 -4.21 10.26
N SER A 154 -16.89 -5.54 10.23
CA SER A 154 -17.21 -6.38 9.10
C SER A 154 -18.65 -6.11 8.58
N ARG A 155 -18.73 -5.54 7.38
CA ARG A 155 -19.84 -5.44 6.39
C ARG A 155 -21.26 -5.01 6.83
N GLY A 156 -21.79 -4.07 6.05
CA GLY A 156 -23.21 -4.04 5.64
C GLY A 156 -23.39 -4.64 4.23
N GLN A 157 -24.60 -5.08 3.89
CA GLN A 157 -24.91 -5.66 2.57
C GLN A 157 -24.71 -4.63 1.45
N GLY A 158 -23.91 -4.94 0.42
CA GLY A 158 -23.76 -4.10 -0.78
C GLY A 158 -22.52 -3.20 -0.84
N GLU A 159 -21.69 -3.12 0.20
CA GLU A 159 -20.55 -2.19 0.27
C GLU A 159 -19.20 -2.87 -0.07
N ARG A 160 -18.30 -2.12 -0.72
CA ARG A 160 -16.89 -2.52 -0.93
C ARG A 160 -16.06 -2.23 0.33
N CYS A 161 -15.01 -3.01 0.55
CA CYS A 161 -14.13 -2.85 1.72
C CYS A 161 -12.67 -3.14 1.37
N TRP A 162 -11.76 -2.33 1.89
CA TRP A 162 -10.33 -2.62 1.91
C TRP A 162 -10.00 -3.51 3.10
N VAL A 163 -9.20 -4.54 2.85
CA VAL A 163 -8.68 -5.45 3.87
C VAL A 163 -7.17 -5.34 3.90
N LEU A 164 -6.62 -5.04 5.07
CA LEU A 164 -5.19 -4.76 5.28
C LEU A 164 -4.64 -5.59 6.43
N ASP A 165 -3.53 -6.27 6.16
CA ASP A 165 -2.70 -6.90 7.18
C ASP A 165 -1.22 -6.58 6.94
N ALA A 166 -0.49 -6.31 8.00
CA ALA A 166 0.91 -5.91 7.92
C ALA A 166 1.70 -6.37 9.14
N LYS A 167 2.90 -6.88 8.86
CA LYS A 167 3.89 -7.33 9.85
C LYS A 167 5.28 -6.94 9.36
N ALA A 168 6.07 -6.35 10.23
CA ALA A 168 7.46 -6.00 10.01
C ALA A 168 8.42 -7.04 10.62
N GLY A 169 9.71 -6.86 10.37
CA GLY A 169 10.78 -7.68 10.93
C GLY A 169 11.08 -8.92 10.08
N LYS A 170 11.45 -10.02 10.72
CA LYS A 170 11.98 -11.23 10.06
C LYS A 170 10.97 -11.92 9.13
N ASP A 171 9.69 -11.89 9.46
CA ASP A 171 8.61 -12.46 8.63
C ASP A 171 7.79 -11.33 8.02
N TYR A 172 8.46 -10.34 7.41
CA TYR A 172 7.77 -9.19 6.87
C TYR A 172 6.71 -9.61 5.85
N TYR A 173 5.54 -8.98 5.92
CA TYR A 173 4.62 -8.88 4.80
C TYR A 173 3.72 -7.65 4.94
N ILE A 174 3.20 -7.18 3.81
CA ILE A 174 2.01 -6.35 3.75
C ILE A 174 1.06 -6.93 2.70
N GLY A 175 -0.18 -7.22 3.11
CA GLY A 175 -1.24 -7.71 2.25
C GLY A 175 -2.40 -6.72 2.24
N LEU A 176 -2.80 -6.31 1.05
CA LEU A 176 -3.90 -5.37 0.84
C LEU A 176 -4.86 -5.95 -0.22
N ALA A 177 -6.16 -5.96 0.08
CA ALA A 177 -7.17 -6.42 -0.86
C ALA A 177 -8.39 -5.51 -0.87
N LEU A 178 -8.97 -5.27 -2.05
CA LEU A 178 -10.30 -4.67 -2.19
C LEU A 178 -11.31 -5.77 -2.43
N LEU A 179 -12.38 -5.80 -1.66
CA LEU A 179 -13.47 -6.74 -1.81
C LEU A 179 -14.72 -6.07 -2.38
N ASP A 180 -15.52 -6.85 -3.08
CA ASP A 180 -16.90 -6.49 -3.38
C ASP A 180 -17.87 -6.78 -2.21
N ALA A 181 -19.15 -6.51 -2.45
CA ALA A 181 -20.23 -6.72 -1.48
C ALA A 181 -20.38 -8.17 -1.01
N ASN A 182 -20.03 -9.14 -1.86
CA ASN A 182 -20.13 -10.57 -1.56
C ASN A 182 -18.87 -11.08 -0.87
N GLY A 183 -17.79 -10.32 -0.93
CA GLY A 183 -16.53 -10.63 -0.27
C GLY A 183 -15.48 -11.22 -1.16
N ASP A 184 -15.77 -11.26 -2.45
CA ASP A 184 -14.84 -11.78 -3.43
C ASP A 184 -13.78 -10.70 -3.69
N ALA A 185 -12.53 -11.12 -3.84
CA ALA A 185 -11.44 -10.20 -4.10
C ALA A 185 -11.56 -9.56 -5.50
N LEU A 186 -11.57 -8.23 -5.55
CA LEU A 186 -11.53 -7.42 -6.78
C LEU A 186 -10.09 -7.06 -7.15
N VAL A 187 -9.31 -6.65 -6.14
CA VAL A 187 -7.89 -6.29 -6.24
C VAL A 187 -7.17 -6.96 -5.07
N GLY A 188 -5.98 -7.52 -5.32
CA GLY A 188 -5.08 -8.01 -4.29
C GLY A 188 -3.66 -7.55 -4.57
N VAL A 189 -2.99 -6.97 -3.58
CA VAL A 189 -1.60 -6.51 -3.66
C VAL A 189 -0.86 -7.04 -2.44
N VAL A 190 0.31 -7.64 -2.67
CA VAL A 190 1.18 -8.12 -1.60
C VAL A 190 2.57 -7.59 -1.81
N GLY A 191 3.16 -7.08 -0.73
CA GLY A 191 4.58 -6.81 -0.62
C GLY A 191 5.22 -7.79 0.35
N ALA A 192 6.25 -8.50 -0.10
CA ALA A 192 7.11 -9.32 0.73
C ALA A 192 8.56 -9.14 0.21
N PRO A 193 9.42 -8.39 0.90
CA PRO A 193 10.79 -8.17 0.50
C PRO A 193 11.49 -9.53 0.51
N PRO A 194 12.06 -9.97 -0.62
CA PRO A 194 12.86 -11.17 -0.65
C PRO A 194 14.19 -10.93 0.06
N ASP A 195 14.80 -12.00 0.57
CA ASP A 195 16.12 -11.93 1.20
C ASP A 195 17.20 -11.40 0.23
N ASN A 196 17.03 -11.50 -1.11
CA ASN A 196 18.05 -11.12 -2.11
C ASN A 196 17.49 -10.69 -3.50
N GLU A 197 16.51 -9.77 -3.52
CA GLU A 197 15.93 -8.99 -4.66
C GLU A 197 15.60 -9.64 -6.02
N ALA A 198 14.32 -10.01 -6.15
CA ALA A 198 13.47 -10.00 -7.37
C ALA A 198 12.24 -9.09 -7.05
N PRO A 199 11.25 -8.82 -7.93
CA PRO A 199 10.20 -7.86 -7.59
C PRO A 199 9.44 -8.27 -6.33
N PRO A 200 9.49 -7.48 -5.24
CA PRO A 200 8.90 -7.82 -3.95
C PRO A 200 7.39 -7.66 -3.92
N ILE A 201 6.82 -7.04 -4.96
CA ILE A 201 5.41 -6.65 -4.98
C ILE A 201 4.72 -7.32 -6.16
N VAL A 202 3.58 -7.93 -5.86
CA VAL A 202 2.70 -8.56 -6.85
C VAL A 202 1.31 -7.99 -6.68
N ALA A 203 0.67 -7.67 -7.80
CA ALA A 203 -0.73 -7.26 -7.81
C ALA A 203 -1.54 -8.10 -8.80
N SER A 204 -2.76 -8.41 -8.41
CA SER A 204 -3.76 -9.15 -9.18
C SER A 204 -5.07 -8.38 -9.17
N VAL A 205 -5.73 -8.32 -10.32
CA VAL A 205 -7.05 -7.71 -10.49
C VAL A 205 -7.96 -8.75 -11.12
N ARG A 206 -9.19 -8.88 -10.62
CA ARG A 206 -10.17 -9.84 -11.14
C ARG A 206 -10.32 -9.70 -12.66
N GLY A 207 -10.15 -10.80 -13.38
CA GLY A 207 -10.24 -10.83 -14.85
C GLY A 207 -8.99 -10.36 -15.60
N HIS A 208 -7.90 -10.03 -14.90
CA HIS A 208 -6.64 -9.61 -15.52
C HIS A 208 -5.47 -10.51 -15.08
N VAL A 209 -4.44 -10.57 -15.94
CA VAL A 209 -3.17 -11.20 -15.58
C VAL A 209 -2.46 -10.41 -14.48
N GLN A 210 -1.82 -11.13 -13.57
CA GLN A 210 -1.00 -10.56 -12.52
C GLN A 210 0.17 -9.74 -13.09
N LYS A 211 0.64 -8.79 -12.29
CA LYS A 211 1.82 -7.99 -12.60
C LYS A 211 2.70 -7.85 -11.35
N TRP A 212 3.95 -7.44 -11.57
CA TRP A 212 4.97 -7.37 -10.55
C TRP A 212 5.61 -5.98 -10.52
N TRP A 213 6.02 -5.51 -9.35
CA TRP A 213 6.70 -4.21 -9.19
C TRP A 213 7.93 -4.37 -8.32
N ASN A 214 8.93 -3.55 -8.59
CA ASN A 214 9.99 -3.26 -7.63
C ASN A 214 9.44 -2.35 -6.51
N ALA A 215 10.19 -2.22 -5.41
CA ALA A 215 9.84 -1.28 -4.35
C ALA A 215 9.93 0.18 -4.82
N ALA A 216 10.78 0.50 -5.80
CA ALA A 216 11.04 1.87 -6.28
C ALA A 216 9.86 2.52 -7.04
N GLY A 217 9.05 1.72 -7.74
CA GLY A 217 7.75 2.14 -8.26
C GLY A 217 7.67 2.61 -9.72
N ASP A 218 8.71 2.37 -10.52
CA ASP A 218 8.81 2.98 -11.86
C ASP A 218 7.85 2.39 -12.91
N ALA A 219 7.57 1.09 -12.86
CA ALA A 219 6.66 0.39 -13.76
C ALA A 219 6.45 -1.07 -13.32
N PRO A 220 5.44 -1.78 -13.85
CA PRO A 220 5.43 -3.22 -13.76
C PRO A 220 6.70 -3.80 -14.41
N VAL A 221 7.34 -4.74 -13.74
CA VAL A 221 8.52 -5.45 -14.25
C VAL A 221 8.15 -6.86 -14.67
N GLU A 222 8.91 -7.42 -15.61
CA GLU A 222 8.81 -8.84 -15.94
C GLU A 222 9.34 -9.67 -14.77
N CYS A 223 8.59 -10.72 -14.40
CA CYS A 223 8.98 -11.65 -13.35
C CYS A 223 8.58 -13.06 -13.75
N SER A 224 9.53 -13.99 -13.68
CA SER A 224 9.30 -15.41 -13.93
C SER A 224 8.92 -16.19 -12.67
N LEU A 225 8.73 -15.52 -11.53
CA LEU A 225 8.26 -16.18 -10.32
C LEU A 225 6.84 -16.73 -10.57
N PRO A 226 6.54 -17.94 -10.07
CA PRO A 226 5.20 -18.47 -10.15
C PRO A 226 4.24 -17.47 -9.51
N ALA A 227 3.05 -17.35 -10.08
CA ALA A 227 1.94 -16.69 -9.42
C ALA A 227 1.85 -17.23 -7.99
N PRO A 228 1.89 -16.39 -6.96
CA PRO A 228 1.68 -16.89 -5.62
C PRO A 228 0.32 -17.59 -5.58
N CYS A 229 0.18 -18.66 -4.79
CA CYS A 229 -0.95 -19.59 -4.86
C CYS A 229 -2.35 -18.97 -4.68
N TRP A 230 -2.40 -17.71 -4.28
CA TRP A 230 -3.59 -16.90 -4.09
C TRP A 230 -3.97 -16.01 -5.28
N ALA A 231 -3.04 -15.77 -6.20
CA ALA A 231 -3.31 -15.05 -7.43
C ALA A 231 -4.17 -15.95 -8.33
N GLY A 232 -5.49 -15.77 -8.24
CA GLY A 232 -6.48 -16.58 -8.97
C GLY A 232 -7.46 -17.36 -8.09
N THR A 233 -7.32 -17.30 -6.76
CA THR A 233 -8.33 -17.85 -5.82
C THR A 233 -9.40 -16.80 -5.49
N GLU A 234 -10.61 -17.22 -5.16
CA GLU A 234 -11.71 -16.33 -4.75
C GLU A 234 -11.36 -15.53 -3.48
N THR A 235 -10.44 -16.06 -2.66
CA THR A 235 -10.03 -15.47 -1.38
C THR A 235 -8.51 -15.56 -1.16
N PRO A 236 -7.82 -14.47 -0.76
CA PRO A 236 -6.40 -14.52 -0.41
C PRO A 236 -6.12 -15.31 0.88
N PRO A 237 -4.94 -15.90 1.09
CA PRO A 237 -4.63 -16.78 2.22
C PRO A 237 -4.37 -16.04 3.53
N TRP A 238 -4.01 -14.76 3.51
CA TRP A 238 -4.01 -13.91 4.72
C TRP A 238 -5.43 -13.44 5.08
N PHE A 239 -6.42 -13.71 4.23
CA PHE A 239 -7.82 -13.41 4.48
C PHE A 239 -8.44 -14.40 5.47
N SER A 240 -8.07 -15.68 5.38
CA SER A 240 -8.60 -16.71 6.30
C SER A 240 -8.17 -16.49 7.75
N SER A 241 -7.01 -15.87 8.02
CA SER A 241 -6.61 -15.51 9.39
C SER A 241 -7.42 -14.33 9.97
N LEU A 242 -7.81 -13.37 9.13
CA LEU A 242 -8.65 -12.23 9.50
C LEU A 242 -10.09 -12.62 9.88
N PHE A 243 -10.66 -13.64 9.22
CA PHE A 243 -12.03 -14.10 9.49
C PHE A 243 -12.11 -15.35 10.39
N SER A 244 -11.00 -16.06 10.64
CA SER A 244 -11.00 -17.18 11.61
C SER A 244 -11.22 -16.72 13.06
N ALA A 245 -11.06 -15.43 13.36
CA ALA A 245 -11.36 -14.87 14.68
C ALA A 245 -12.87 -14.66 14.93
N GLU A 246 -13.70 -14.54 13.88
CA GLU A 246 -15.15 -14.29 14.01
C GLU A 246 -15.99 -15.57 14.13
N ILE A 247 -15.43 -16.78 13.95
CA ILE A 247 -16.16 -18.06 14.07
C ILE A 247 -16.00 -18.72 15.46
N LYS A 248 -15.54 -17.94 16.45
CA LYS A 248 -15.51 -18.35 17.87
C LYS A 248 -16.11 -17.30 18.80
N SER A 249 -17.32 -16.85 18.50
CA SER A 249 -18.22 -16.21 19.49
C SER A 249 -19.54 -16.95 19.54
#